data_AF-A0A1C9CC58-F1
#
_entry.id   AF-A0A1C9CC58-F1
#
_cell.length_a   1.000
_cell.length_b   1.000
_cell.length_c   1.000
_cell.angle_alpha   90.00
_cell.angle_beta   90.00
_cell.angle_gamma   90.00
#
_symmetry.space_group_name_H-M   'P 1'
#
loop_
_entity.id
_entity.type
_entity.pdbx_description
1 polymer ?
#
loop_
_entity_poly.entity_id
_entity_poly.type
_entity_poly.pdbx_seq_one_letter_code
_entity_poly.pdbx_strand_id
1 'polypeptide(L)'
;MDTQNTNLYSKFYLIINEIIKFKQSANLLIALSGGQDSICLSYLIQNLKTTYKYSINIEYIYVDHQWRQDSKKHIKHLINLIRTTKNQISVYEIYKVTQSELEARLWRYKILINHALQYNFNVIITGHTKTDRLETFIQNLIKGTTIDGATSLNIYRKLSNHIILLRPLMEFHRDELTWICRKNYLPIWLDYTNHNYNTKRNRIRDELIPYLNQYFNKNISNNITSFLNITNIDNEYIKQNTIKLYLLSIHPINIALNYQIIQKQHIAIQYRTIQLFFYYHFKVLLNIKILQQIIYIFSQKPHKIIKIQWHNLLINIYRNWLYININ
;
A
#
# COMPACT_ATOMS: atom_id res chain seq x y z
N MET A 1 -15.31 5.12 -34.81
CA MET A 1 -15.23 5.67 -33.44
C MET A 1 -14.94 4.52 -32.50
N ASP A 2 -13.70 4.41 -32.03
CA ASP A 2 -13.11 3.13 -31.59
C ASP A 2 -13.69 2.57 -30.29
N THR A 3 -14.11 1.32 -30.35
CA THR A 3 -14.58 0.50 -29.22
C THR A 3 -13.53 0.26 -28.15
N GLN A 4 -12.24 0.34 -28.48
CA GLN A 4 -11.14 0.32 -27.50
C GLN A 4 -11.10 1.58 -26.64
N ASN A 5 -11.56 2.73 -27.17
CA ASN A 5 -11.50 4.02 -26.46
C ASN A 5 -12.48 4.05 -25.30
N THR A 6 -13.74 3.66 -25.54
CA THR A 6 -14.77 3.60 -24.50
C THR A 6 -14.39 2.62 -23.39
N ASN A 7 -13.62 1.58 -23.72
CA ASN A 7 -13.22 0.54 -22.76
C ASN A 7 -12.25 1.04 -21.67
N LEU A 8 -11.25 1.88 -21.99
CA LEU A 8 -10.28 2.33 -20.97
C LEU A 8 -10.90 3.33 -19.97
N TYR A 9 -11.70 4.27 -20.46
CA TYR A 9 -12.41 5.21 -19.57
C TYR A 9 -13.50 4.49 -18.76
N SER A 10 -14.24 3.55 -19.35
CA SER A 10 -15.23 2.76 -18.62
C SER A 10 -14.58 1.85 -17.58
N LYS A 11 -13.43 1.23 -17.89
CA LYS A 11 -12.62 0.46 -16.94
C LYS A 11 -12.24 1.31 -15.73
N PHE A 12 -11.74 2.54 -15.95
CA PHE A 12 -11.41 3.46 -14.86
C PHE A 12 -12.64 3.82 -14.01
N TYR A 13 -13.74 4.14 -14.69
CA TYR A 13 -15.03 4.47 -14.07
C TYR A 13 -15.54 3.34 -13.17
N LEU A 14 -15.53 2.10 -13.67
CA LEU A 14 -15.96 0.92 -12.91
C LEU A 14 -15.13 0.72 -11.64
N ILE A 15 -13.80 0.81 -11.74
CA ILE A 15 -12.89 0.67 -10.59
C ILE A 15 -13.17 1.75 -9.53
N ILE A 16 -13.33 3.00 -9.94
CA ILE A 16 -13.60 4.09 -9.00
C ILE A 16 -14.96 3.91 -8.30
N ASN A 17 -15.97 3.46 -9.03
CA ASN A 17 -17.32 3.29 -8.50
C ASN A 17 -17.45 2.14 -7.52
N GLU A 18 -16.84 1.01 -7.86
CA GLU A 18 -16.86 -0.18 -7.01
C GLU A 18 -16.23 0.11 -5.65
N ILE A 19 -15.17 0.92 -5.64
CA ILE A 19 -14.38 1.14 -4.44
C ILE A 19 -14.87 2.33 -3.61
N ILE A 20 -15.22 3.45 -4.26
CA ILE A 20 -15.60 4.65 -3.51
C ILE A 20 -17.03 4.52 -2.98
N LYS A 21 -17.88 3.60 -3.51
CA LYS A 21 -19.30 3.39 -3.13
C LYS A 21 -19.90 4.71 -2.63
N PHE A 22 -19.85 5.72 -3.50
CA PHE A 22 -19.99 7.12 -3.09
C PHE A 22 -21.24 7.25 -2.22
N LYS A 23 -21.02 7.63 -0.95
CA LYS A 23 -22.05 8.39 -0.21
C LYS A 23 -22.40 9.61 -1.08
N GLN A 24 -23.51 10.28 -0.80
CA GLN A 24 -24.01 11.41 -1.62
C GLN A 24 -22.96 12.51 -1.97
N SER A 25 -21.82 12.56 -1.26
CA SER A 25 -20.62 13.33 -1.60
C SER A 25 -19.30 12.56 -1.33
N ALA A 26 -18.23 12.90 -2.05
CA ALA A 26 -16.87 12.46 -1.73
C ALA A 26 -15.82 13.56 -1.92
N ASN A 27 -14.80 13.54 -1.06
CA ASN A 27 -13.71 14.49 -1.04
C ASN A 27 -12.41 13.75 -1.40
N LEU A 28 -11.94 13.99 -2.62
CA LEU A 28 -10.79 13.30 -3.22
C LEU A 28 -9.53 14.18 -3.12
N LEU A 29 -8.48 13.63 -2.52
CA LEU A 29 -7.14 14.21 -2.50
C LEU A 29 -6.25 13.43 -3.47
N ILE A 30 -5.82 14.06 -4.56
CA ILE A 30 -5.06 13.41 -5.63
C ILE A 30 -3.57 13.75 -5.51
N ALA A 31 -2.75 12.75 -5.22
CA ALA A 31 -1.31 12.92 -5.13
C ALA A 31 -0.67 12.97 -6.53
N LEU A 32 -0.01 14.08 -6.82
CA LEU A 32 0.72 14.29 -8.07
C LEU A 32 2.21 14.00 -7.91
N SER A 33 2.85 13.60 -9.01
CA SER A 33 4.31 13.60 -9.15
C SER A 33 4.79 14.35 -10.40
N GLY A 34 3.88 14.78 -11.27
CA GLY A 34 4.16 15.40 -12.57
C GLY A 34 4.57 14.43 -13.69
N GLY A 35 4.91 13.19 -13.33
CA GLY A 35 5.16 12.11 -14.29
C GLY A 35 3.88 11.60 -14.95
N GLN A 36 4.07 10.84 -16.04
CA GLN A 36 3.03 10.31 -16.94
C GLN A 36 1.81 9.77 -16.19
N ASP A 37 2.00 8.84 -15.25
CA ASP A 37 0.89 8.15 -14.59
C ASP A 37 0.07 9.09 -13.71
N SER A 38 0.71 10.04 -13.02
CA SER A 38 0.01 11.01 -12.18
C SER A 38 -0.78 12.05 -13.00
N ILE A 39 -0.24 12.45 -14.15
CA ILE A 39 -0.95 13.35 -15.08
C ILE A 39 -2.11 12.63 -15.76
N CYS A 40 -1.91 11.39 -16.18
CA CYS A 40 -2.98 10.54 -16.71
C CYS A 40 -4.10 10.35 -15.68
N LEU A 41 -3.74 10.07 -14.42
CA LEU A 41 -4.70 9.96 -13.33
C LEU A 41 -5.51 11.24 -13.14
N SER A 42 -4.83 12.40 -13.10
CA SER A 42 -5.49 13.70 -12.96
C SER A 42 -6.51 13.94 -14.08
N TYR A 43 -6.11 13.65 -15.32
CA TYR A 43 -6.99 13.76 -16.49
C TYR A 43 -8.22 12.84 -16.39
N LEU A 44 -8.01 11.57 -16.02
CA LEU A 44 -9.11 10.60 -15.85
C LEU A 44 -10.08 11.02 -14.75
N ILE A 45 -9.59 11.50 -13.60
CA ILE A 45 -10.44 12.00 -12.52
C ILE A 45 -11.22 13.26 -12.95
N GLN A 46 -10.61 14.16 -13.71
CA GLN A 46 -11.31 15.36 -14.19
C GLN A 46 -12.48 15.00 -15.12
N ASN A 47 -12.30 14.02 -16.00
CA ASN A 47 -13.37 13.51 -16.87
C ASN A 47 -14.48 12.78 -16.08
N LEU A 48 -14.17 12.20 -14.91
CA LEU A 48 -15.20 11.67 -14.02
C LEU A 48 -16.11 12.78 -13.49
N LYS A 49 -15.55 13.92 -13.09
CA LYS A 49 -16.32 15.05 -12.53
C LYS A 49 -17.42 15.53 -13.49
N THR A 50 -17.15 15.50 -14.79
CA THR A 50 -18.12 15.93 -15.83
C THR A 50 -19.22 14.92 -16.12
N THR A 51 -19.02 13.65 -15.77
CA THR A 51 -19.95 12.55 -16.10
C THR A 51 -20.73 12.01 -14.91
N TYR A 52 -20.36 12.41 -13.68
CA TYR A 52 -20.94 11.87 -12.45
C TYR A 52 -22.11 12.67 -11.89
N LYS A 53 -23.11 11.96 -11.33
CA LYS A 53 -24.33 12.55 -10.74
C LYS A 53 -24.17 13.13 -9.32
N TYR A 54 -23.06 12.85 -8.63
CA TYR A 54 -22.85 13.25 -7.23
C TYR A 54 -21.81 14.35 -7.09
N SER A 55 -21.87 15.07 -5.97
CA SER A 55 -20.90 16.11 -5.64
C SER A 55 -19.52 15.50 -5.33
N ILE A 56 -18.53 15.83 -6.15
CA ILE A 56 -17.14 15.40 -5.96
C ILE A 56 -16.30 16.66 -5.73
N ASN A 57 -15.76 16.79 -4.51
CA ASN A 57 -14.74 17.79 -4.21
C ASN A 57 -13.36 17.21 -4.52
N ILE A 58 -12.52 17.96 -5.24
CA ILE A 58 -11.21 17.51 -5.68
C ILE A 58 -10.17 18.55 -5.29
N GLU A 59 -9.13 18.09 -4.60
CA GLU A 59 -7.89 18.83 -4.42
C GLU A 59 -6.71 17.99 -4.86
N TYR A 60 -5.71 18.64 -5.45
CA TYR A 60 -4.45 18.03 -5.80
C TYR A 60 -3.40 18.34 -4.74
N ILE A 61 -2.47 17.42 -4.54
CA ILE A 61 -1.36 17.62 -3.60
C ILE A 61 -0.05 17.15 -4.21
N TYR A 62 0.97 18.00 -4.10
CA TYR A 62 2.33 17.68 -4.50
C TYR A 62 3.26 17.81 -3.29
N VAL A 63 4.12 16.81 -3.11
CA VAL A 63 5.15 16.81 -2.07
C VAL A 63 6.50 16.85 -2.76
N ASP A 64 7.18 17.97 -2.64
CA ASP A 64 8.53 18.16 -3.14
C ASP A 64 9.56 17.72 -2.09
N HIS A 65 10.39 16.75 -2.46
CA HIS A 65 11.51 16.26 -1.64
C HIS A 65 12.83 17.03 -1.89
N GLN A 66 12.82 18.03 -2.78
CA GLN A 66 13.97 18.87 -3.13
C GLN A 66 15.20 18.10 -3.65
N TRP A 67 15.00 16.89 -4.15
CA TRP A 67 16.08 16.08 -4.75
C TRP A 67 16.53 16.58 -6.13
N ARG A 68 15.76 17.50 -6.72
CA ARG A 68 15.96 17.98 -8.08
C ARG A 68 16.26 19.48 -8.08
N GLN A 69 17.27 19.88 -8.84
CA GLN A 69 17.62 21.30 -9.02
C GLN A 69 16.51 22.07 -9.76
N ASP A 70 15.74 21.39 -10.62
CA ASP A 70 14.64 21.99 -11.38
C ASP A 70 13.29 21.96 -10.66
N SER A 71 13.25 21.63 -9.35
CA SER A 71 12.00 21.49 -8.59
C SER A 71 11.08 22.71 -8.69
N LYS A 72 11.61 23.93 -8.59
CA LYS A 72 10.80 25.15 -8.71
C LYS A 72 10.05 25.26 -10.05
N LYS A 73 10.69 24.84 -11.15
CA LYS A 73 10.06 24.82 -12.48
C LYS A 73 8.97 23.75 -12.54
N HIS A 74 9.23 22.60 -11.93
CA HIS A 74 8.28 21.50 -11.83
C HIS A 74 7.03 21.87 -11.00
N ILE A 75 7.20 22.53 -9.86
CA ILE A 75 6.09 23.07 -9.05
C ILE A 75 5.26 24.05 -9.87
N LYS A 76 5.91 25.01 -10.57
CA LYS A 76 5.22 25.98 -11.42
C LYS A 76 4.43 25.29 -12.55
N HIS A 77 4.99 24.24 -13.15
CA HIS A 77 4.30 23.42 -14.15
C HIS A 77 3.02 22.79 -13.60
N LEU A 78 3.11 22.13 -12.44
CA LEU A 78 1.95 21.49 -11.81
C LEU A 78 0.87 22.50 -11.42
N ILE A 79 1.26 23.65 -10.87
CA ILE A 79 0.32 24.74 -10.53
C ILE A 79 -0.41 25.22 -11.78
N ASN A 80 0.31 25.50 -12.86
CA ASN A 80 -0.29 25.95 -14.11
C ASN A 80 -1.24 24.90 -14.70
N LEU A 81 -0.85 23.62 -14.66
CA LEU A 81 -1.68 22.52 -15.13
C LEU A 81 -2.99 22.45 -14.34
N ILE A 82 -2.93 22.40 -13.01
CA ILE A 82 -4.13 22.24 -12.18
C ILE A 82 -5.04 23.47 -12.24
N ARG A 83 -4.50 24.68 -12.39
CA ARG A 83 -5.31 25.90 -12.58
C ARG A 83 -6.27 25.79 -13.76
N THR A 84 -5.91 25.08 -14.83
CA THR A 84 -6.82 24.86 -15.98
C THR A 84 -8.04 24.00 -15.63
N THR A 85 -7.95 23.18 -14.57
CA THR A 85 -9.03 22.28 -14.12
C THR A 85 -10.03 22.94 -13.16
N LYS A 86 -9.78 24.19 -12.75
CA LYS A 86 -10.54 24.92 -11.69
C LYS A 86 -10.57 24.21 -10.33
N ASN A 87 -9.59 23.35 -10.05
CA ASN A 87 -9.41 22.72 -8.74
C ASN A 87 -8.19 23.34 -8.03
N GLN A 88 -8.07 23.10 -6.72
CA GLN A 88 -6.95 23.58 -5.91
C GLN A 88 -5.77 22.62 -5.96
N ILE A 89 -4.56 23.15 -5.73
CA ILE A 89 -3.35 22.35 -5.52
C ILE A 89 -2.62 22.84 -4.26
N SER A 90 -2.37 21.92 -3.33
CA SER A 90 -1.50 22.14 -2.17
C SER A 90 -0.09 21.63 -2.48
N VAL A 91 0.92 22.45 -2.19
CA VAL A 91 2.33 22.11 -2.41
C VAL A 91 3.07 22.12 -1.07
N TYR A 92 3.74 21.03 -0.76
CA TYR A 92 4.57 20.88 0.43
C TYR A 92 6.02 20.68 0.04
N GLU A 93 6.88 21.61 0.45
CA GLU A 93 8.33 21.50 0.28
C GLU A 93 8.97 20.90 1.54
N ILE A 94 9.68 19.79 1.38
CA ILE A 94 10.41 19.14 2.47
C ILE A 94 11.87 19.60 2.42
N TYR A 95 12.23 20.53 3.30
CA TYR A 95 13.61 21.03 3.43
C TYR A 95 14.57 20.04 4.09
N LYS A 96 14.05 18.96 4.71
CA LYS A 96 14.90 17.94 5.31
C LYS A 96 15.36 16.95 4.25
N VAL A 97 16.67 16.86 4.04
CA VAL A 97 17.27 15.84 3.16
C VAL A 97 16.89 14.46 3.69
N THR A 98 15.99 13.79 2.98
CA THR A 98 15.69 12.37 3.20
C THR A 98 16.84 11.55 2.62
N GLN A 99 17.42 10.67 3.42
CA GLN A 99 18.62 9.91 3.03
C GLN A 99 18.27 8.67 2.19
N SER A 100 16.97 8.34 2.07
CA SER A 100 16.50 7.20 1.27
C SER A 100 15.10 7.39 0.67
N GLU A 101 14.80 6.60 -0.38
CA GLU A 101 13.46 6.50 -0.99
C GLU A 101 12.40 6.04 0.02
N LEU A 102 12.78 5.16 0.96
CA LEU A 102 11.89 4.70 2.01
C LEU A 102 11.45 5.86 2.92
N GLU A 103 12.40 6.67 3.39
CA GLU A 103 12.11 7.83 4.24
C GLU A 103 11.25 8.87 3.51
N ALA A 104 11.59 9.18 2.26
CA ALA A 104 10.80 10.09 1.43
C ALA A 104 9.36 9.59 1.28
N ARG A 105 9.17 8.28 1.03
CA ARG A 105 7.84 7.67 0.94
C ARG A 105 7.08 7.79 2.27
N LEU A 106 7.73 7.55 3.42
CA LEU A 106 7.11 7.69 4.74
C LEU A 106 6.66 9.14 5.01
N TRP A 107 7.53 10.12 4.75
CA TRP A 107 7.21 11.54 4.89
C TRP A 107 6.05 11.96 4.00
N ARG A 108 6.07 11.57 2.73
CA ARG A 108 5.00 11.85 1.78
C ARG A 108 3.67 11.30 2.29
N TYR A 109 3.61 10.03 2.71
CA TYR A 109 2.35 9.48 3.25
C TYR A 109 1.89 10.18 4.52
N LYS A 110 2.81 10.59 5.40
CA LYS A 110 2.46 11.37 6.60
C LYS A 110 1.82 12.71 6.22
N ILE A 111 2.40 13.44 5.26
CA ILE A 111 1.84 14.71 4.77
C ILE A 111 0.47 14.49 4.15
N LEU A 112 0.33 13.49 3.26
CA LEU A 112 -0.94 13.17 2.60
C LEU A 112 -2.05 12.86 3.62
N ILE A 113 -1.75 12.04 4.64
CA ILE A 113 -2.72 11.68 5.69
C ILE A 113 -3.09 12.90 6.54
N ASN A 114 -2.09 13.69 6.96
CA ASN A 114 -2.34 14.86 7.80
C ASN A 114 -3.16 15.92 7.07
N HIS A 115 -2.84 16.21 5.80
CA HIS A 115 -3.62 17.12 4.97
C HIS A 115 -5.05 16.60 4.78
N ALA A 116 -5.20 15.32 4.44
CA ALA A 116 -6.52 14.73 4.28
C ALA A 116 -7.39 14.81 5.56
N LEU A 117 -6.81 14.59 6.74
CA LEU A 117 -7.51 14.77 8.01
C LEU A 117 -7.88 16.23 8.27
N GLN A 118 -6.94 17.15 8.06
CA GLN A 118 -7.12 18.57 8.36
C GLN A 118 -8.20 19.21 7.47
N TYR A 119 -8.29 18.80 6.21
CA TYR A 119 -9.20 19.38 5.21
C TYR A 119 -10.37 18.46 4.85
N ASN A 120 -10.64 17.43 5.67
CA ASN A 120 -11.78 16.51 5.53
C ASN A 120 -11.84 15.75 4.19
N PHE A 121 -10.68 15.38 3.63
CA PHE A 121 -10.63 14.43 2.50
C PHE A 121 -10.73 13.00 3.02
N ASN A 122 -11.65 12.23 2.44
CA ASN A 122 -11.90 10.85 2.84
C ASN A 122 -11.23 9.82 1.91
N VAL A 123 -10.77 10.26 0.74
CA VAL A 123 -10.11 9.40 -0.24
C VAL A 123 -8.84 10.06 -0.75
N ILE A 124 -7.69 9.39 -0.56
CA ILE A 124 -6.41 9.74 -1.17
C ILE A 124 -6.22 8.87 -2.41
N ILE A 125 -5.89 9.46 -3.56
CA ILE A 125 -5.69 8.73 -4.82
C ILE A 125 -4.26 8.92 -5.30
N THR A 126 -3.58 7.83 -5.67
CA THR A 126 -2.20 7.85 -6.19
C THR A 126 -2.10 7.10 -7.52
N GLY A 127 -1.20 7.55 -8.40
CA GLY A 127 -1.02 6.99 -9.75
C GLY A 127 -0.14 5.74 -9.83
N HIS A 128 -0.19 4.83 -8.84
CA HIS A 128 0.57 3.58 -8.93
C HIS A 128 -0.06 2.65 -9.97
N THR A 129 0.78 1.99 -10.76
CA THR A 129 0.41 1.16 -11.92
C THR A 129 0.59 -0.33 -11.66
N LYS A 130 0.18 -1.15 -12.63
CA LYS A 130 0.44 -2.60 -12.64
C LYS A 130 1.93 -2.91 -12.55
N THR A 131 2.76 -2.13 -13.24
CA THR A 131 4.22 -2.30 -13.22
C THR A 131 4.79 -2.04 -11.83
N ASP A 132 4.33 -0.99 -11.13
CA ASP A 132 4.77 -0.71 -9.76
C ASP A 132 4.48 -1.87 -8.79
N ARG A 133 3.35 -2.55 -8.99
CA ARG A 133 2.97 -3.73 -8.20
C ARG A 133 3.94 -4.88 -8.41
N LEU A 134 4.31 -5.15 -9.66
CA LEU A 134 5.29 -6.19 -10.02
C LEU A 134 6.67 -5.87 -9.45
N GLU A 135 7.14 -4.64 -9.62
CA GLU A 135 8.41 -4.18 -9.07
C GLU A 135 8.46 -4.36 -7.54
N THR A 136 7.40 -3.93 -6.85
CA THR A 136 7.30 -4.05 -5.39
C THR A 136 7.31 -5.51 -4.97
N PHE A 137 6.57 -6.38 -5.66
CA PHE A 137 6.54 -7.81 -5.38
C PHE A 137 7.92 -8.45 -5.55
N ILE A 138 8.57 -8.24 -6.69
CA ILE A 138 9.89 -8.84 -6.97
C ILE A 138 10.92 -8.31 -5.97
N GLN A 139 10.90 -7.02 -5.65
CA GLN A 139 11.81 -6.44 -4.66
C GLN A 139 11.62 -7.06 -3.27
N ASN A 140 10.37 -7.29 -2.85
CA ASN A 140 10.08 -7.93 -1.58
C ASN A 140 10.46 -9.41 -1.59
N LEU A 141 10.22 -10.10 -2.71
CA LEU A 141 10.60 -11.49 -2.90
C LEU A 141 12.12 -11.69 -2.75
N ILE A 142 12.92 -10.84 -3.41
CA ILE A 142 14.39 -10.87 -3.33
C ILE A 142 14.89 -10.61 -1.90
N LYS A 143 14.22 -9.75 -1.13
CA LYS A 143 14.58 -9.48 0.28
C LYS A 143 14.13 -10.58 1.24
N GLY A 144 13.33 -11.54 0.77
CA GLY A 144 12.54 -12.43 1.63
C GLY A 144 11.28 -11.72 2.11
N THR A 145 10.12 -12.32 1.86
CA THR A 145 8.82 -11.74 2.22
C THR A 145 7.84 -12.79 2.71
N THR A 146 6.93 -12.35 3.59
CA THR A 146 5.70 -13.09 3.88
C THR A 146 4.63 -12.79 2.83
N ILE A 147 3.48 -13.46 2.91
CA ILE A 147 2.32 -13.16 2.07
C ILE A 147 1.88 -11.69 2.19
N ASP A 148 2.02 -11.07 3.38
CA ASP A 148 1.70 -9.66 3.59
C ASP A 148 2.61 -8.71 2.80
N GLY A 149 3.90 -9.03 2.72
CA GLY A 149 4.83 -8.23 1.92
C GLY A 149 4.67 -8.50 0.43
N ALA A 150 4.34 -9.74 0.03
CA ALA A 150 4.05 -10.08 -1.35
C ALA A 150 2.81 -9.30 -1.87
N THR A 151 1.77 -9.20 -1.05
CA THR A 151 0.52 -8.49 -1.36
C THR A 151 0.50 -7.07 -0.75
N SER A 152 1.65 -6.41 -0.64
CA SER A 152 1.76 -5.12 0.09
C SER A 152 1.23 -3.92 -0.68
N LEU A 153 1.21 -3.99 -2.02
CA LEU A 153 0.68 -2.95 -2.89
C LEU A 153 -0.70 -3.37 -3.40
N ASN A 154 -1.74 -2.91 -2.72
CA ASN A 154 -3.15 -3.18 -3.04
C ASN A 154 -3.84 -1.96 -3.64
N ILE A 155 -4.85 -2.20 -4.48
CA ILE A 155 -5.67 -1.16 -5.12
C ILE A 155 -6.33 -0.28 -4.04
N TYR A 156 -6.83 -0.92 -3.00
CA TYR A 156 -7.50 -0.31 -1.86
C TYR A 156 -6.71 -0.56 -0.57
N ARG A 157 -6.56 0.48 0.25
CA ARG A 157 -6.04 0.35 1.61
C ARG A 157 -6.69 1.35 2.55
N LYS A 158 -7.25 0.86 3.66
CA LYS A 158 -7.70 1.73 4.75
C LYS A 158 -6.49 2.30 5.49
N LEU A 159 -6.37 3.63 5.55
CA LEU A 159 -5.30 4.33 6.29
C LEU A 159 -5.75 4.75 7.68
N SER A 160 -7.03 5.11 7.83
CA SER A 160 -7.68 5.40 9.12
C SER A 160 -9.17 5.03 9.04
N ASN A 161 -9.92 5.26 10.11
CA ASN A 161 -11.39 5.04 10.08
C ASN A 161 -12.11 5.90 9.04
N HIS A 162 -11.53 7.03 8.66
CA HIS A 162 -12.14 8.02 7.76
C HIS A 162 -11.42 8.18 6.43
N ILE A 163 -10.18 7.67 6.31
CA ILE A 163 -9.34 7.85 5.11
C ILE A 163 -9.04 6.51 4.45
N ILE A 164 -9.33 6.47 3.17
CA ILE A 164 -9.01 5.37 2.26
C ILE A 164 -7.93 5.84 1.28
N LEU A 165 -6.99 4.96 0.95
CA LEU A 165 -6.02 5.14 -0.12
C LEU A 165 -6.37 4.26 -1.32
N LEU A 166 -6.45 4.89 -2.50
CA LEU A 166 -6.78 4.27 -3.77
C LEU A 166 -5.66 4.37 -4.80
N ARG A 167 -5.55 3.32 -5.61
CA ARG A 167 -4.59 3.19 -6.71
C ARG A 167 -5.31 2.65 -7.96
N PRO A 168 -6.19 3.44 -8.58
CA PRO A 168 -7.04 2.95 -9.67
C PRO A 168 -6.25 2.53 -10.92
N LEU A 169 -5.03 3.06 -11.10
CA LEU A 169 -4.18 2.71 -12.24
C LEU A 169 -3.47 1.35 -12.10
N MET A 170 -3.62 0.64 -10.98
CA MET A 170 -2.98 -0.67 -10.78
C MET A 170 -3.46 -1.76 -11.74
N GLU A 171 -4.64 -1.58 -12.34
CA GLU A 171 -5.17 -2.48 -13.36
C GLU A 171 -4.81 -2.03 -14.79
N PHE A 172 -4.08 -0.92 -14.94
CA PHE A 172 -3.69 -0.37 -16.24
C PHE A 172 -2.27 -0.78 -16.62
N HIS A 173 -2.10 -1.10 -17.89
CA HIS A 173 -0.81 -1.28 -18.52
C HIS A 173 -0.20 0.09 -18.86
N ARG A 174 1.13 0.16 -18.86
CA ARG A 174 1.86 1.38 -19.18
C ARG A 174 1.52 1.91 -20.58
N ASP A 175 1.31 1.02 -21.55
CA ASP A 175 0.97 1.40 -22.92
C ASP A 175 -0.43 2.01 -23.01
N GLU A 176 -1.40 1.53 -22.21
CA GLU A 176 -2.73 2.11 -22.12
C GLU A 176 -2.66 3.56 -21.60
N LEU A 177 -1.88 3.80 -20.53
CA LEU A 177 -1.69 5.13 -19.97
C LEU A 177 -0.93 6.05 -20.93
N THR A 178 0.09 5.51 -21.62
CA THR A 178 0.87 6.26 -22.63
C THR A 178 -0.03 6.70 -23.77
N TRP A 179 -0.91 5.81 -24.24
CA TRP A 179 -1.87 6.10 -25.29
C TRP A 179 -2.85 7.21 -24.86
N ILE A 180 -3.42 7.14 -23.64
CA ILE A 180 -4.31 8.19 -23.12
C ILE A 180 -3.57 9.54 -23.10
N CYS A 181 -2.31 9.55 -22.64
CA CYS A 181 -1.53 10.78 -22.57
C CYS A 181 -1.25 11.39 -23.95
N ARG A 182 -0.81 10.57 -24.90
CA ARG A 182 -0.49 11.02 -26.27
C ARG A 182 -1.73 11.52 -27.01
N LYS A 183 -2.84 10.77 -26.93
CA LYS A 183 -4.10 11.13 -27.59
C LYS A 183 -4.64 12.48 -27.13
N ASN A 184 -4.48 12.80 -25.84
CA ASN A 184 -5.01 14.02 -25.26
C ASN A 184 -3.95 15.12 -25.10
N TYR A 185 -2.76 14.95 -25.68
CA TYR A 185 -1.65 15.90 -25.62
C TYR A 185 -1.32 16.36 -24.18
N LEU A 186 -1.32 15.40 -23.25
CA LEU A 186 -1.15 15.73 -21.83
C LEU A 186 0.28 16.24 -21.55
N PRO A 187 0.43 17.35 -20.81
CA PRO A 187 1.72 17.99 -20.58
C PRO A 187 2.50 17.28 -19.46
N ILE A 188 3.12 16.14 -19.81
CA ILE A 188 3.91 15.33 -18.89
C ILE A 188 5.23 16.04 -18.57
N TRP A 189 5.57 16.10 -17.28
CA TRP A 189 6.90 16.52 -16.86
C TRP A 189 7.86 15.34 -16.94
N LEU A 190 8.91 15.46 -17.76
CA LEU A 190 9.92 14.43 -17.89
C LEU A 190 10.78 14.38 -16.62
N ASP A 191 10.91 13.17 -16.06
CA ASP A 191 11.75 12.91 -14.91
C ASP A 191 12.99 12.12 -15.33
N TYR A 192 14.10 12.84 -15.45
CA TYR A 192 15.40 12.27 -15.82
C TYR A 192 15.93 11.27 -14.79
N THR A 193 15.45 11.32 -13.54
CA THR A 193 15.87 10.36 -12.50
C THR A 193 15.32 8.94 -12.76
N ASN A 194 14.29 8.81 -13.59
CA ASN A 194 13.74 7.52 -14.01
C ASN A 194 14.69 6.67 -14.85
N HIS A 195 15.77 7.26 -15.37
CA HIS A 195 16.82 6.58 -16.15
C HIS A 195 18.06 6.23 -15.31
N ASN A 196 18.02 6.45 -13.99
CA ASN A 196 19.13 6.12 -13.12
C ASN A 196 19.07 4.64 -12.69
N TYR A 197 19.91 3.79 -13.30
CA TYR A 197 20.01 2.37 -13.00
C TYR A 197 20.63 2.05 -11.63
N ASN A 198 21.09 3.03 -10.87
CA ASN A 198 21.58 2.81 -9.50
C ASN A 198 20.46 2.37 -8.54
N THR A 199 19.19 2.61 -8.89
CA THR A 199 18.07 2.14 -8.08
C THR A 199 17.70 0.69 -8.45
N LYS A 200 17.59 -0.18 -7.43
CA LYS A 200 17.17 -1.59 -7.61
C LYS A 200 15.83 -1.70 -8.35
N ARG A 201 14.95 -0.71 -8.16
CA ARG A 201 13.63 -0.65 -8.77
C ARG A 201 13.69 -0.44 -10.29
N ASN A 202 14.50 0.52 -10.75
CA ASN A 202 14.70 0.76 -12.18
C ASN A 202 15.32 -0.48 -12.85
N ARG A 203 16.29 -1.15 -12.21
CA ARG A 203 16.86 -2.40 -12.73
C ARG A 203 15.83 -3.53 -12.84
N ILE A 204 14.95 -3.68 -11.85
CA ILE A 204 13.86 -4.66 -11.93
C ILE A 204 12.96 -4.36 -13.15
N ARG A 205 12.60 -3.08 -13.34
CA ARG A 205 11.71 -2.64 -14.41
C ARG A 205 12.33 -2.76 -15.81
N ASP A 206 13.59 -2.35 -15.95
CA ASP A 206 14.21 -2.10 -17.25
C ASP A 206 15.15 -3.26 -17.67
N GLU A 207 15.63 -4.09 -16.74
CA GLU A 207 16.46 -5.28 -17.03
C GLU A 207 15.68 -6.59 -16.77
N LEU A 208 15.25 -6.81 -15.52
CA LEU A 208 14.77 -8.12 -15.07
C LEU A 208 13.41 -8.50 -15.66
N ILE A 209 12.40 -7.62 -15.55
CA ILE A 209 11.06 -7.90 -16.08
C ILE A 209 11.09 -8.13 -17.61
N PRO A 210 11.78 -7.29 -18.41
CA PRO A 210 11.95 -7.53 -19.84
C PRO A 210 12.65 -8.85 -20.14
N TYR A 211 13.73 -9.18 -19.42
CA TYR A 211 14.43 -10.45 -19.55
C TYR A 211 13.50 -11.66 -19.27
N LEU A 212 12.72 -11.60 -18.20
CA LEU A 212 11.74 -12.64 -17.87
C LEU A 212 10.64 -12.77 -18.94
N ASN A 213 10.12 -11.65 -19.44
CA ASN A 213 9.12 -11.65 -20.51
C ASN A 213 9.69 -12.25 -21.81
N GLN A 214 10.94 -11.93 -22.15
CA GLN A 214 11.56 -12.36 -23.41
C GLN A 214 12.00 -13.83 -23.41
N TYR A 215 12.66 -14.28 -22.35
CA TYR A 215 13.34 -15.58 -22.34
C TYR A 215 12.59 -16.68 -21.59
N PHE A 216 11.63 -16.35 -20.72
CA PHE A 216 10.88 -17.35 -19.96
C PHE A 216 9.41 -17.41 -20.37
N ASN A 217 8.70 -16.29 -20.26
CA ASN A 217 7.29 -16.25 -20.63
C ASN A 217 6.81 -14.81 -20.88
N LYS A 218 6.32 -14.52 -22.09
CA LYS A 218 5.78 -13.20 -22.49
C LYS A 218 4.66 -12.71 -21.58
N ASN A 219 3.94 -13.62 -20.93
CA ASN A 219 2.82 -13.32 -20.04
C ASN A 219 3.18 -13.33 -18.54
N ILE A 220 4.46 -13.40 -18.17
CA ILE A 220 4.86 -13.54 -16.75
C ILE A 220 4.34 -12.38 -15.89
N SER A 221 4.31 -11.16 -16.43
CA SER A 221 3.76 -9.98 -15.76
C SER A 221 2.26 -10.15 -15.41
N ASN A 222 1.49 -10.74 -16.31
CA ASN A 222 0.07 -11.04 -16.10
C ASN A 222 -0.11 -12.20 -15.11
N ASN A 223 0.71 -13.24 -15.22
CA ASN A 223 0.66 -14.40 -14.33
C ASN A 223 0.98 -14.00 -12.88
N ILE A 224 2.02 -13.19 -12.67
CA ILE A 224 2.35 -12.65 -11.34
C ILE A 224 1.20 -11.77 -10.83
N THR A 225 0.61 -10.92 -11.67
CA THR A 225 -0.52 -10.09 -11.23
C THR A 225 -1.71 -10.95 -10.79
N SER A 226 -2.03 -12.01 -11.54
CA SER A 226 -3.09 -12.97 -11.19
C SER A 226 -2.79 -13.67 -9.85
N PHE A 227 -1.56 -14.17 -9.68
CA PHE A 227 -1.10 -14.74 -8.41
C PHE A 227 -1.26 -13.74 -7.25
N LEU A 228 -0.88 -12.48 -7.44
CA LEU A 228 -1.02 -11.43 -6.42
C LEU A 228 -2.48 -11.09 -6.11
N ASN A 229 -3.40 -11.25 -7.07
CA ASN A 229 -4.83 -11.05 -6.85
C ASN A 229 -5.41 -12.16 -5.98
N ILE A 230 -5.14 -13.42 -6.33
CA ILE A 230 -5.62 -14.60 -5.59
C ILE A 230 -5.04 -14.60 -4.17
N THR A 231 -3.72 -14.46 -4.05
CA THR A 231 -3.06 -14.46 -2.73
C THR A 231 -3.50 -13.31 -1.84
N ASN A 232 -3.91 -12.17 -2.39
CA ASN A 232 -4.46 -11.08 -1.60
C ASN A 232 -5.81 -11.45 -0.98
N ILE A 233 -6.68 -12.16 -1.71
CA ILE A 233 -7.97 -12.65 -1.18
C ILE A 233 -7.72 -13.63 -0.04
N ASP A 234 -6.82 -14.59 -0.23
CA ASP A 234 -6.43 -15.55 0.81
C ASP A 234 -5.87 -14.85 2.04
N ASN A 235 -4.98 -13.87 1.83
CA ASN A 235 -4.37 -13.12 2.92
C ASN A 235 -5.39 -12.29 3.71
N GLU A 236 -6.36 -11.65 3.04
CA GLU A 236 -7.44 -10.93 3.71
C GLU A 236 -8.29 -11.87 4.58
N TYR A 237 -8.65 -13.06 4.09
CA TYR A 237 -9.35 -14.06 4.88
C TYR A 237 -8.55 -14.50 6.12
N ILE A 238 -7.26 -14.80 5.94
CA ILE A 238 -6.35 -15.17 7.03
C ILE A 238 -6.25 -14.04 8.06
N LYS A 239 -6.13 -12.77 7.63
CA LYS A 239 -6.09 -11.59 8.53
C LYS A 239 -7.37 -11.44 9.34
N GLN A 240 -8.54 -11.57 8.69
CA GLN A 240 -9.84 -11.45 9.37
C GLN A 240 -9.98 -12.52 10.47
N ASN A 241 -9.62 -13.77 10.16
CA ASN A 241 -9.63 -14.85 11.16
C ASN A 241 -8.61 -14.64 12.26
N THR A 242 -7.42 -14.12 11.93
CA THR A 242 -6.39 -13.75 12.92
C THR A 242 -6.90 -12.70 13.90
N ILE A 243 -7.54 -11.64 13.40
CA ILE A 243 -8.10 -10.55 14.22
C ILE A 243 -9.24 -11.08 15.09
N LYS A 244 -10.15 -11.88 14.51
CA LYS A 244 -11.25 -12.51 15.25
C LYS A 244 -10.71 -13.37 16.41
N LEU A 245 -9.74 -14.23 16.13
CA LEU A 245 -9.14 -15.09 17.15
C LEU A 245 -8.41 -14.26 18.22
N TYR A 246 -7.66 -13.24 17.79
CA TYR A 246 -6.97 -12.33 18.69
C TYR A 246 -7.94 -11.70 19.70
N LEU A 247 -9.02 -11.08 19.23
CA LEU A 247 -10.03 -10.45 20.09
C LEU A 247 -10.72 -11.42 21.04
N LEU A 248 -10.88 -12.71 20.66
CA LEU A 248 -11.42 -13.74 21.54
C LEU A 248 -10.41 -14.26 22.57
N SER A 249 -9.12 -14.07 22.32
CA SER A 249 -8.03 -14.62 23.13
C SER A 249 -7.38 -13.61 24.07
N ILE A 250 -7.59 -12.31 23.89
CA ILE A 250 -7.01 -11.29 24.77
C ILE A 250 -7.61 -11.34 26.18
N HIS A 251 -6.76 -11.14 27.19
CA HIS A 251 -7.22 -10.90 28.55
C HIS A 251 -7.81 -9.47 28.65
N PRO A 252 -8.91 -9.25 29.39
CA PRO A 252 -9.57 -7.94 29.44
C PRO A 252 -8.75 -6.85 30.13
N ILE A 253 -7.93 -7.22 31.13
CA ILE A 253 -7.16 -6.27 31.95
C ILE A 253 -5.65 -6.34 31.67
N ASN A 254 -5.06 -7.54 31.73
CA ASN A 254 -3.62 -7.74 31.62
C ASN A 254 -3.14 -7.89 30.17
N ILE A 255 -1.85 -7.63 29.93
CA ILE A 255 -1.18 -7.94 28.64
C ILE A 255 -0.94 -9.45 28.57
N ALA A 256 -2.00 -10.18 28.22
CA ALA A 256 -1.99 -11.64 28.18
C ALA A 256 -2.91 -12.20 27.08
N LEU A 257 -2.54 -13.38 26.58
CA LEU A 257 -3.28 -14.16 25.61
C LEU A 257 -3.67 -15.52 26.20
N ASN A 258 -4.92 -15.90 26.04
CA ASN A 258 -5.41 -17.24 26.32
C ASN A 258 -4.98 -18.18 25.18
N TYR A 259 -3.86 -18.87 25.37
CA TYR A 259 -3.31 -19.72 24.33
C TYR A 259 -4.12 -21.01 24.12
N GLN A 260 -4.97 -21.41 25.08
CA GLN A 260 -5.83 -22.59 24.93
C GLN A 260 -6.89 -22.40 23.84
N ILE A 261 -7.32 -21.16 23.60
CA ILE A 261 -8.20 -20.81 22.48
C ILE A 261 -7.40 -20.83 21.17
N ILE A 262 -6.19 -20.27 21.21
CA ILE A 262 -5.31 -20.16 20.04
C ILE A 262 -4.88 -21.53 19.52
N GLN A 263 -4.45 -22.45 20.39
CA GLN A 263 -3.92 -23.76 20.00
C GLN A 263 -4.93 -24.65 19.24
N LYS A 264 -6.24 -24.34 19.33
CA LYS A 264 -7.29 -25.06 18.60
C LYS A 264 -7.34 -24.72 17.11
N GLN A 265 -6.65 -23.67 16.69
CA GLN A 265 -6.66 -23.19 15.31
C GLN A 265 -5.46 -23.75 14.52
N HIS A 266 -5.52 -23.66 13.19
CA HIS A 266 -4.39 -24.06 12.35
C HIS A 266 -3.13 -23.23 12.66
N ILE A 267 -1.94 -23.85 12.53
CA ILE A 267 -0.63 -23.25 12.88
C ILE A 267 -0.42 -21.87 12.25
N ALA A 268 -0.90 -21.67 11.02
CA ALA A 268 -0.82 -20.38 10.32
C ALA A 268 -1.53 -19.25 11.07
N ILE A 269 -2.72 -19.50 11.64
CA ILE A 269 -3.45 -18.52 12.43
C ILE A 269 -2.80 -18.36 13.80
N GLN A 270 -2.33 -19.44 14.42
CA GLN A 270 -1.62 -19.36 15.70
C GLN A 270 -0.40 -18.42 15.61
N TYR A 271 0.48 -18.63 14.62
CA TYR A 271 1.63 -17.76 14.40
C TYR A 271 1.22 -16.30 14.21
N ARG A 272 0.21 -16.04 13.37
CA ARG A 272 -0.21 -14.67 13.09
C ARG A 272 -0.88 -14.00 14.29
N THR A 273 -1.63 -14.73 15.10
CA THR A 273 -2.27 -14.17 16.31
C THR A 273 -1.23 -13.82 17.36
N ILE A 274 -0.22 -14.68 17.58
CA ILE A 274 0.90 -14.38 18.47
C ILE A 274 1.68 -13.17 17.91
N GLN A 275 2.00 -13.16 16.60
CA GLN A 275 2.70 -12.04 15.98
C GLN A 275 1.95 -10.71 16.13
N LEU A 276 0.62 -10.74 15.96
CA LEU A 276 -0.24 -9.57 16.11
C LEU A 276 -0.19 -9.02 17.54
N PHE A 277 -0.22 -9.89 18.55
CA PHE A 277 -0.11 -9.50 19.96
C PHE A 277 1.21 -8.78 20.26
N PHE A 278 2.35 -9.38 19.86
CA PHE A 278 3.66 -8.77 20.09
C PHE A 278 3.81 -7.45 19.33
N TYR A 279 3.33 -7.38 18.09
CA TYR A 279 3.38 -6.15 17.32
C TYR A 279 2.46 -5.05 17.89
N TYR A 280 1.27 -5.41 18.37
CA TYR A 280 0.32 -4.44 18.92
C TYR A 280 0.87 -3.78 20.19
N HIS A 281 1.35 -4.57 21.15
CA HIS A 281 1.81 -4.09 22.46
C HIS A 281 3.25 -3.58 22.46
N PHE A 282 4.15 -4.19 21.70
CA PHE A 282 5.60 -3.93 21.80
C PHE A 282 6.21 -3.38 20.51
N LYS A 283 5.45 -3.31 19.41
CA LYS A 283 5.95 -2.92 18.06
C LYS A 283 7.09 -3.81 17.55
N VAL A 284 7.08 -5.08 17.96
CA VAL A 284 8.13 -6.04 17.63
C VAL A 284 7.56 -7.28 16.93
N LEU A 285 8.33 -7.83 15.99
CA LEU A 285 8.04 -9.06 15.26
C LEU A 285 8.94 -10.19 15.78
N LEU A 286 8.34 -11.28 16.26
CA LEU A 286 9.09 -12.47 16.66
C LEU A 286 9.70 -13.17 15.44
N ASN A 287 10.85 -13.79 15.64
CA ASN A 287 11.42 -14.70 14.65
C ASN A 287 10.70 -16.07 14.68
N ILE A 288 10.86 -16.83 13.59
CA ILE A 288 10.17 -18.12 13.43
C ILE A 288 10.57 -19.12 14.52
N LYS A 289 11.84 -19.14 14.95
CA LYS A 289 12.35 -20.07 15.96
C LYS A 289 11.62 -19.89 17.31
N ILE A 290 11.37 -18.64 17.70
CA ILE A 290 10.67 -18.34 18.97
C ILE A 290 9.18 -18.61 18.87
N LEU A 291 8.56 -18.30 17.74
CA LEU A 291 7.17 -18.68 17.50
C LEU A 291 6.98 -20.20 17.60
N GLN A 292 7.88 -20.98 17.00
CA GLN A 292 7.90 -22.44 17.12
C GLN A 292 8.07 -22.89 18.57
N GLN A 293 9.00 -22.29 19.31
CA GLN A 293 9.23 -22.60 20.72
C GLN A 293 7.98 -22.33 21.57
N ILE A 294 7.32 -21.19 21.38
CA ILE A 294 6.09 -20.82 22.10
C ILE A 294 4.98 -21.84 21.82
N ILE A 295 4.75 -22.19 20.54
CA ILE A 295 3.69 -23.14 20.18
C ILE A 295 4.01 -24.55 20.66
N TYR A 296 5.28 -24.97 20.61
CA TYR A 296 5.70 -26.22 21.22
C TYR A 296 5.35 -26.24 22.70
N ILE A 297 5.65 -25.16 23.45
CA ILE A 297 5.29 -25.06 24.87
C ILE A 297 3.77 -25.10 25.09
N PHE A 298 2.96 -24.47 24.22
CA PHE A 298 1.50 -24.57 24.30
C PHE A 298 1.02 -26.03 24.24
N SER A 299 1.61 -26.84 23.37
CA SER A 299 1.27 -28.27 23.24
C SER A 299 1.59 -29.10 24.49
N GLN A 300 2.58 -28.69 25.28
CA GLN A 300 3.00 -29.38 26.51
C GLN A 300 2.10 -29.10 27.72
N LYS A 301 1.17 -28.12 27.63
CA LYS A 301 0.26 -27.71 28.72
C LYS A 301 0.96 -27.59 30.09
N PRO A 302 1.94 -26.67 30.22
CA PRO A 302 2.81 -26.64 31.38
C PRO A 302 2.06 -26.31 32.68
N HIS A 303 2.28 -27.16 33.69
CA HIS A 303 1.77 -26.97 35.05
C HIS A 303 2.62 -26.01 35.91
N LYS A 304 3.85 -25.70 35.48
CA LYS A 304 4.74 -24.68 36.08
C LYS A 304 4.94 -23.53 35.10
N ILE A 305 5.31 -22.36 35.61
CA ILE A 305 5.61 -21.20 34.77
C ILE A 305 6.84 -21.50 33.91
N ILE A 306 6.69 -21.49 32.59
CA ILE A 306 7.82 -21.54 31.65
C ILE A 306 8.13 -20.11 31.22
N LYS A 307 9.41 -19.74 31.30
CA LYS A 307 9.90 -18.41 30.95
C LYS A 307 10.78 -18.50 29.72
N ILE A 308 10.54 -17.63 28.75
CA ILE A 308 11.38 -17.46 27.56
C ILE A 308 11.87 -16.01 27.58
N GLN A 309 13.17 -15.81 27.74
CA GLN A 309 13.78 -14.50 27.58
C GLN A 309 13.98 -14.22 26.09
N TRP A 310 13.45 -13.11 25.61
CA TRP A 310 13.74 -12.64 24.27
C TRP A 310 13.97 -11.14 24.21
N HIS A 311 15.21 -10.74 23.92
CA HIS A 311 15.67 -9.36 24.07
C HIS A 311 15.28 -8.83 25.47
N ASN A 312 14.48 -7.77 25.52
CA ASN A 312 14.06 -7.10 26.75
C ASN A 312 12.69 -7.62 27.26
N LEU A 313 12.12 -8.63 26.60
CA LEU A 313 10.82 -9.19 26.94
C LEU A 313 10.98 -10.55 27.63
N LEU A 314 10.33 -10.70 28.79
CA LEU A 314 10.20 -11.98 29.47
C LEU A 314 8.81 -12.55 29.16
N ILE A 315 8.78 -13.56 28.29
CA ILE A 315 7.55 -14.24 27.88
C ILE A 315 7.28 -15.37 28.89
N ASN A 316 6.19 -15.27 29.62
CA ASN A 316 5.79 -16.26 30.61
C ASN A 316 4.58 -17.04 30.11
N ILE A 317 4.64 -18.36 30.22
CA ILE A 317 3.54 -19.26 29.86
C ILE A 317 3.17 -20.07 31.09
N TYR A 318 1.92 -19.96 31.52
CA TYR A 318 1.43 -20.65 32.71
C TYR A 318 -0.08 -20.91 32.63
N ARG A 319 -0.50 -22.11 33.01
CA ARG A 319 -1.90 -22.57 32.89
C ARG A 319 -2.40 -22.34 31.47
N ASN A 320 -3.34 -21.43 31.25
CA ASN A 320 -3.93 -21.15 29.93
C ASN A 320 -3.40 -19.86 29.30
N TRP A 321 -2.46 -19.17 29.94
CA TRP A 321 -2.08 -17.81 29.59
C TRP A 321 -0.64 -17.71 29.14
N LEU A 322 -0.43 -16.95 28.07
CA LEU A 322 0.85 -16.32 27.73
C LEU A 322 0.75 -14.87 28.19
N TYR A 323 1.67 -14.40 29.02
CA TYR A 323 1.74 -13.02 29.48
C TYR A 323 3.19 -12.52 29.44
N ILE A 324 3.36 -11.21 29.33
CA ILE A 324 4.68 -10.61 29.14
C ILE A 324 4.99 -9.69 30.32
N ASN A 325 6.17 -9.88 30.89
CA ASN A 325 6.77 -8.92 31.81
C ASN A 325 7.88 -8.18 31.07
N ILE A 326 7.98 -6.88 31.31
CA ILE A 326 9.10 -6.05 30.85
C ILE A 326 10.11 -6.07 32.00
N ASN A 327 11.37 -6.40 31.67
CA ASN A 327 12.47 -6.29 32.63
C ASN A 327 12.92 -4.84 32.79
#